data_AF-A0A7C9EJP3-F1
#
_entry.id   AF-A0A7C9EJP3-F1
#
_cell.length_a   1.000
_cell.length_b   1.000
_cell.length_c   1.000
_cell.angle_alpha   90.00
_cell.angle_beta   90.00
_cell.angle_gamma   90.00
#
_symmetry.space_group_name_H-M   'P 1'
#
loop_
_entity.id
_entity.type
_entity.pdbx_description
1 polymer ?
#
loop_
_entity_poly.entity_id
_entity_poly.type
_entity_poly.pdbx_seq_one_letter_code
_entity_poly.pdbx_strand_id
1 'polypeptide(L)'
;SVPHVMVAGLLCFMWGMLTALGLSNLRYSEAGSSRNIIIVGLSLFLSLSVPAYFQQYGLSPNSNVSVPSYFLPYIVASHGPIHTESGGLNYVLNTLLSFHMVIAFLVALILDNTVPGSR
;
A
#
# COMPACT_ATOMS: atom_id res chain seq x y z
N SER A 1 20.52 23.49 -14.56
CA SER A 1 19.93 22.26 -14.00
C SER A 1 18.92 22.65 -12.94
N VAL A 2 17.73 22.05 -12.93
CA VAL A 2 16.76 22.25 -11.85
C VAL A 2 17.26 21.51 -10.61
N PRO A 3 17.29 22.11 -9.41
CA PRO A 3 17.78 21.42 -8.22
C PRO A 3 16.82 20.29 -7.81
N HIS A 4 17.37 19.13 -7.43
CA HIS A 4 16.61 17.93 -7.09
C HIS A 4 15.56 18.16 -6.00
N VAL A 5 15.83 19.07 -5.06
CA VAL A 5 14.89 19.44 -3.98
C VAL A 5 13.62 20.13 -4.52
N MET A 6 13.72 20.92 -5.59
CA MET A 6 12.53 21.54 -6.21
C MET A 6 11.67 20.50 -6.92
N VAL A 7 12.29 19.52 -7.59
CA VAL A 7 11.57 18.43 -8.26
C VAL A 7 10.84 17.56 -7.22
N ALA A 8 11.50 17.22 -6.11
CA ALA A 8 10.88 16.48 -5.02
C ALA A 8 9.71 17.25 -4.39
N GLY A 9 9.84 18.57 -4.21
CA GLY A 9 8.77 19.43 -3.69
C GLY A 9 7.54 19.48 -4.61
N LEU A 10 7.74 19.65 -5.92
CA LEU A 10 6.66 19.63 -6.91
C LEU A 10 5.99 18.25 -6.99
N LEU A 11 6.78 17.17 -6.95
CA LEU A 11 6.27 15.80 -6.92
C LEU A 11 5.38 15.58 -5.70
N CYS A 12 5.83 15.98 -4.51
CA CYS A 12 5.06 15.88 -3.26
C CYS A 12 3.71 16.62 -3.38
N PHE A 13 3.72 17.84 -3.91
CA PHE A 13 2.48 18.62 -4.12
C PHE A 13 1.51 17.92 -5.09
N MET A 14 2.03 17.35 -6.19
CA MET A 14 1.23 16.60 -7.16
C MET A 14 0.58 15.36 -6.54
N TRP A 15 1.33 14.58 -5.74
CA TRP A 15 0.77 13.42 -5.02
C TRP A 15 -0.27 13.83 -3.97
N GLY A 16 -0.02 14.94 -3.26
CA GLY A 16 -0.99 15.51 -2.32
C GLY A 16 -2.30 15.91 -3.01
N MET A 17 -2.21 16.58 -4.17
CA MET A 17 -3.37 16.96 -4.96
C MET A 17 -4.14 15.74 -5.49
N LEU A 18 -3.43 14.70 -5.96
CA LEU A 18 -4.03 13.44 -6.40
C LEU A 18 -4.83 12.77 -5.26
N THR A 19 -4.25 12.74 -4.06
CA THR A 19 -4.88 12.20 -2.86
C THR A 19 -6.14 12.99 -2.50
N ALA A 20 -6.06 14.32 -2.51
CA ALA A 20 -7.20 15.20 -2.24
C ALA A 20 -8.32 15.03 -3.26
N LEU A 21 -7.99 14.88 -4.55
CA LEU A 21 -8.96 14.60 -5.61
C LEU A 21 -9.65 13.25 -5.39
N GLY A 22 -8.90 12.20 -5.04
CA GLY A 22 -9.44 10.89 -4.70
C GLY A 22 -10.41 10.95 -3.51
N LEU A 23 -10.01 11.63 -2.43
CA LEU A 23 -10.84 11.82 -1.24
C LEU A 23 -12.11 12.64 -1.54
N SER A 24 -12.01 13.62 -2.44
CA SER A 24 -13.18 14.40 -2.85
C SER A 24 -14.19 13.57 -3.66
N ASN A 25 -13.72 12.59 -4.46
CA ASN A 25 -14.61 11.66 -5.15
C ASN A 25 -15.36 10.76 -4.16
N LEU A 26 -14.72 10.36 -3.06
CA LEU A 26 -15.37 9.56 -2.00
C LEU A 26 -16.50 10.33 -1.29
N ARG A 27 -16.45 11.67 -1.26
CA ARG A 27 -17.55 12.49 -0.71
C ARG A 27 -18.83 12.44 -1.56
N TYR A 28 -18.74 12.08 -2.83
CA TYR A 28 -19.91 11.85 -3.69
C TYR A 28 -20.50 10.46 -3.51
N SER A 29 -19.79 9.55 -2.84
CA SER A 29 -20.36 8.30 -2.34
C SER A 29 -21.18 8.59 -1.07
N GLU A 30 -22.13 7.73 -0.72
CA GLU A 30 -22.96 7.82 0.49
C GLU A 30 -22.12 7.68 1.76
N ALA A 31 -21.28 8.68 2.07
CA ALA A 31 -20.42 8.76 3.24
C ALA A 31 -21.23 8.98 4.54
N GLY A 32 -22.56 9.09 4.46
CA GLY A 32 -23.45 9.02 5.61
C GLY A 32 -23.71 7.59 6.09
N SER A 33 -23.45 6.58 5.26
CA SER A 33 -23.60 5.17 5.66
C SER A 33 -22.37 4.70 6.42
N SER A 34 -22.56 4.23 7.65
CA SER A 34 -21.51 3.62 8.46
C SER A 34 -20.77 2.51 7.73
N ARG A 35 -21.44 1.78 6.83
CA ARG A 35 -20.80 0.76 5.97
C ARG A 35 -19.69 1.36 5.12
N ASN A 36 -19.99 2.40 4.35
CA ASN A 36 -19.08 2.94 3.35
C ASN A 36 -17.82 3.52 4.01
N ILE A 37 -18.00 4.24 5.13
CA ILE A 37 -16.86 4.77 5.91
C ILE A 37 -16.00 3.63 6.47
N ILE A 38 -16.59 2.55 6.98
CA ILE A 38 -15.83 1.39 7.49
C ILE A 38 -15.03 0.73 6.36
N ILE A 39 -15.62 0.57 5.18
CA ILE A 39 -14.94 -0.05 4.02
C ILE A 39 -13.75 0.81 3.56
N VAL A 40 -13.95 2.12 3.41
CA VAL A 40 -12.88 3.05 3.04
C VAL A 40 -11.80 3.12 4.12
N GLY A 41 -12.18 3.20 5.40
CA GLY A 41 -11.24 3.29 6.51
C GLY A 41 -10.39 2.02 6.67
N LEU A 42 -11.01 0.84 6.62
CA LEU A 42 -10.30 -0.43 6.76
C LEU A 42 -9.42 -0.73 5.54
N SER A 43 -9.87 -0.40 4.33
CA SER A 43 -9.06 -0.57 3.10
C SER A 43 -7.82 0.32 3.08
N LEU A 44 -7.92 1.59 3.50
CA LEU A 44 -6.76 2.48 3.65
C LEU A 44 -5.79 1.99 4.73
N PHE A 45 -6.29 1.55 5.89
CA PHE A 45 -5.45 1.04 6.96
C PHE A 45 -4.68 -0.23 6.55
N LEU A 46 -5.37 -1.21 5.96
CA LEU A 46 -4.76 -2.45 5.52
C LEU A 46 -3.82 -2.25 4.33
N SER A 47 -4.14 -1.33 3.42
CA SER A 47 -3.28 -0.94 2.30
C SER A 47 -1.93 -0.40 2.76
N LEU A 48 -1.86 0.31 3.90
CA LEU A 48 -0.59 0.79 4.44
C LEU A 48 0.15 -0.27 5.26
N SER A 49 -0.59 -1.08 6.04
CA SER A 49 -0.01 -2.06 6.95
C SER A 49 0.57 -3.29 6.23
N VAL A 50 -0.11 -3.82 5.20
CA VAL A 50 0.33 -5.05 4.52
C VAL A 50 1.66 -4.85 3.77
N PRO A 51 1.85 -3.80 2.95
CA PRO A 51 3.14 -3.55 2.31
C PRO A 51 4.25 -3.28 3.32
N ALA A 52 3.96 -2.58 4.42
CA ALA A 52 4.93 -2.35 5.49
C ALA A 52 5.40 -3.66 6.13
N TYR A 53 4.49 -4.61 6.35
CA TYR A 53 4.84 -5.95 6.81
C TYR A 53 5.73 -6.67 5.78
N PHE A 54 5.37 -6.65 4.50
CA PHE A 54 6.16 -7.27 3.43
C PHE A 54 7.56 -6.66 3.29
N GLN A 55 7.73 -5.37 3.61
CA GLN A 55 9.04 -4.69 3.63
C GLN A 55 9.91 -5.14 4.81
N GLN A 56 9.29 -5.45 5.95
CA GLN A 56 10.01 -5.88 7.15
C GLN A 56 10.21 -7.40 7.20
N TYR A 57 9.50 -8.14 6.35
CA TYR A 57 9.60 -9.57 6.24
C TYR A 57 10.99 -9.98 5.73
N GLY A 58 11.67 -10.88 6.45
CA GLY A 58 13.03 -11.30 6.11
C GLY A 58 14.15 -10.37 6.58
N LEU A 59 13.83 -9.22 7.22
CA LEU A 59 14.80 -8.44 7.98
C LEU A 59 15.16 -9.22 9.26
N SER A 60 16.10 -10.14 9.10
CA SER A 60 16.64 -10.95 10.17
C SER A 60 17.32 -10.04 11.20
N PRO A 61 16.96 -10.09 12.50
CA PRO A 61 17.58 -9.28 13.57
C PRO A 61 19.08 -9.56 13.78
N ASN A 62 19.62 -10.54 13.06
CA ASN A 62 20.97 -11.05 13.05
C ASN A 62 21.72 -10.73 11.75
N SER A 63 21.14 -9.91 10.87
CA SER A 63 21.88 -9.26 9.80
C SER A 63 22.64 -8.06 10.38
N ASN A 64 23.96 -8.05 10.19
CA ASN A 64 24.92 -7.00 10.57
C ASN A 64 24.72 -5.69 9.78
N VAL A 65 23.47 -5.32 9.51
CA VAL A 65 23.11 -4.13 8.74
C VAL A 65 23.30 -2.92 9.64
N SER A 66 24.29 -2.11 9.29
CA SER A 66 24.73 -0.92 10.03
C SER A 66 23.73 0.24 10.01
N VAL A 67 22.58 0.09 9.34
CA VAL A 67 21.62 1.15 9.10
C VAL A 67 20.23 0.67 9.51
N PRO A 68 19.45 1.48 10.25
CA PRO A 68 18.07 1.15 10.59
C PRO A 68 17.21 0.85 9.36
N SER A 69 16.30 -0.11 9.48
CA SER A 69 15.47 -0.68 8.41
C SER A 69 14.66 0.33 7.60
N TYR A 70 14.37 1.51 8.15
CA TYR A 70 13.63 2.57 7.46
C TYR A 70 14.46 3.37 6.44
N PHE A 71 15.79 3.23 6.43
CA PHE A 71 16.66 3.84 5.41
C PHE A 71 17.09 2.85 4.32
N LEU A 72 16.64 1.59 4.37
CA LEU A 72 17.01 0.59 3.37
C LEU A 72 16.23 0.76 2.06
N PRO A 73 16.86 0.51 0.90
CA PRO A 73 16.16 0.48 -0.37
C PRO A 73 15.09 -0.61 -0.37
N TYR A 74 13.96 -0.30 -1.02
CA TYR A 74 12.80 -1.19 -1.11
C TYR A 74 13.11 -2.43 -1.96
N ILE A 75 13.26 -3.58 -1.32
CA ILE A 75 13.61 -4.85 -1.99
C ILE A 75 12.69 -5.98 -1.51
N VAL A 76 11.39 -5.85 -1.74
CA VAL A 76 10.39 -6.86 -1.33
C VAL A 76 10.35 -8.06 -2.29
N ALA A 77 10.76 -7.86 -3.55
CA ALA A 77 10.69 -8.90 -4.57
C ALA A 77 11.67 -10.08 -4.36
N SER A 78 12.72 -9.88 -3.56
CA SER A 78 13.78 -10.89 -3.34
C SER A 78 13.68 -11.64 -2.01
N HIS A 79 12.92 -11.13 -1.04
CA HIS A 79 12.83 -11.70 0.33
C HIS A 79 11.38 -11.83 0.82
N GLY A 80 10.39 -11.64 -0.06
CA GLY A 80 8.99 -11.61 0.36
C GLY A 80 8.47 -12.97 0.88
N PRO A 81 7.39 -12.96 1.68
CA PRO A 81 6.85 -14.14 2.38
C PRO A 81 6.34 -15.26 1.47
N ILE A 82 6.14 -15.00 0.19
CA ILE A 82 5.68 -16.01 -0.77
C ILE A 82 6.89 -16.75 -1.34
N HIS A 83 7.07 -17.99 -0.89
CA HIS A 83 8.07 -18.94 -1.37
C HIS A 83 7.36 -20.16 -2.00
N THR A 84 7.11 -20.09 -3.32
CA THR A 84 6.66 -21.22 -4.15
C THR A 84 7.84 -21.85 -4.91
N GLU A 85 7.64 -23.02 -5.53
CA GLU A 85 8.70 -23.73 -6.27
C GLU A 85 9.17 -23.00 -7.55
N SER A 86 8.42 -22.03 -8.06
CA SER A 86 8.80 -21.23 -9.23
C SER A 86 9.27 -19.82 -8.82
N GLY A 87 10.54 -19.51 -9.06
CA GLY A 87 11.13 -18.19 -8.74
C GLY A 87 10.44 -17.00 -9.42
N GLY A 88 9.92 -17.20 -10.64
CA GLY A 88 9.20 -16.15 -11.38
C GLY A 88 7.87 -15.74 -10.74
N LEU A 89 7.06 -16.71 -10.29
CA LEU A 89 5.79 -16.39 -9.61
C LEU A 89 6.03 -15.70 -8.27
N ASN A 90 7.09 -16.08 -7.54
CA ASN A 90 7.46 -15.42 -6.29
C ASN A 90 7.79 -13.94 -6.52
N TYR A 91 8.56 -13.64 -7.55
CA TYR A 91 8.90 -12.25 -7.89
C TYR A 91 7.64 -11.44 -8.20
N VAL A 92 6.76 -11.97 -9.05
CA VAL A 92 5.53 -11.26 -9.47
C VAL A 92 4.58 -11.06 -8.29
N LEU A 93 4.31 -12.11 -7.50
CA LEU A 93 3.39 -12.04 -6.37
C LEU A 93 3.91 -11.14 -5.25
N ASN A 94 5.19 -11.27 -4.88
CA ASN A 94 5.79 -10.40 -3.87
C ASN A 94 5.83 -8.94 -4.34
N THR A 95 6.03 -8.68 -5.64
CA THR A 95 5.98 -7.32 -6.20
C THR A 95 4.56 -6.74 -6.17
N LEU A 96 3.55 -7.51 -6.60
CA LEU A 96 2.15 -7.06 -6.61
C LEU A 96 1.61 -6.79 -5.20
N LEU A 97 1.92 -7.67 -4.25
CA LEU A 97 1.56 -7.52 -2.83
C LEU A 97 2.39 -6.44 -2.12
N SER A 98 3.37 -5.86 -2.79
CA SER A 98 4.11 -4.71 -2.27
C SER A 98 3.45 -3.38 -2.63
N PHE A 99 2.60 -3.34 -3.66
CA PHE A 99 1.96 -2.10 -4.08
C PHE A 99 0.75 -1.76 -3.21
N HIS A 100 0.87 -0.64 -2.49
CA HIS A 100 -0.22 -0.05 -1.69
C HIS A 100 -1.54 0.06 -2.49
N MET A 101 -1.49 0.56 -3.73
CA MET A 101 -2.70 0.72 -4.56
C MET A 101 -3.39 -0.61 -4.89
N VAL A 102 -2.61 -1.67 -5.15
CA VAL A 102 -3.16 -3.01 -5.48
C VAL A 102 -3.88 -3.59 -4.26
N ILE A 103 -3.26 -3.47 -3.08
CA ILE A 103 -3.87 -3.97 -1.84
C ILE A 103 -5.08 -3.13 -1.46
N ALA A 104 -5.03 -1.80 -1.61
CA ALA A 104 -6.20 -0.94 -1.37
C ALA A 104 -7.39 -1.39 -2.21
N PHE A 105 -7.16 -1.62 -3.51
CA PHE A 105 -8.19 -2.07 -4.43
C PHE A 105 -8.73 -3.46 -4.09
N LEU A 106 -7.86 -4.43 -3.83
CA LEU A 106 -8.24 -5.81 -3.51
C LEU A 106 -9.03 -5.88 -2.20
N VAL A 107 -8.57 -5.18 -1.16
CA VAL A 107 -9.25 -5.12 0.14
C VAL A 107 -10.60 -4.40 0.01
N ALA A 108 -10.66 -3.27 -0.68
CA ALA A 108 -11.93 -2.57 -0.93
C ALA A 108 -12.94 -3.47 -1.65
N LEU A 109 -12.53 -4.18 -2.70
CA LEU A 109 -13.39 -5.14 -3.42
C LEU A 109 -13.90 -6.26 -2.50
N ILE A 110 -13.03 -6.86 -1.70
CA ILE A 110 -13.44 -7.95 -0.81
C ILE A 110 -14.44 -7.44 0.22
N LEU A 111 -14.18 -6.27 0.80
CA LEU A 111 -15.07 -5.67 1.78
C LEU A 111 -16.42 -5.26 1.17
N ASP A 112 -16.43 -4.68 -0.02
CA ASP A 112 -17.65 -4.31 -0.74
C ASP A 112 -18.54 -5.53 -1.02
N ASN A 113 -17.94 -6.68 -1.33
CA ASN A 113 -18.68 -7.92 -1.58
C ASN A 113 -19.08 -8.66 -0.28
N THR A 114 -18.31 -8.49 0.80
CA THR A 114 -18.52 -9.24 2.05
C THR A 114 -19.53 -8.57 2.97
N VAL A 115 -19.63 -7.23 3.00
CA VAL A 115 -20.51 -6.53 3.94
C VAL A 115 -21.94 -6.45 3.38
N PRO A 116 -22.92 -7.18 3.95
CA PRO A 116 -24.27 -7.22 3.40
C PRO A 116 -25.00 -5.88 3.52
N GLY A 117 -25.77 -5.55 2.48
CA GLY A 117 -26.78 -4.49 2.41
C GLY A 117 -27.67 -4.39 3.65
N SER A 118 -27.60 -3.29 4.41
CA SER A 118 -28.68 -2.84 5.27
C SER A 118 -29.76 -2.47 4.28
N ARG A 119 -30.90 -3.13 4.41
CA ARG A 119 -32.12 -2.66 3.78
C ARG A 119 -32.41 -1.23 4.20
#